data_AF-A0A329RB49-F1
#
_entry.id   AF-A0A329RB49-F1
#
_cell.length_a   1.000
_cell.length_b   1.000
_cell.length_c   1.000
_cell.angle_alpha   90.00
_cell.angle_beta   90.00
_cell.angle_gamma   90.00
#
_symmetry.space_group_name_H-M   'P 1'
#
loop_
_entity.id
_entity.type
_entity.pdbx_description
1 polymer ?
#
loop_
_entity_poly.entity_id
_entity_poly.type
_entity_poly.pdbx_seq_one_letter_code
_entity_poly.pdbx_strand_id
1 'polypeptide(L)'
;FSSSKLSEEQQSLMRALLESFRDMFVETSMTPARTDLMEFSIDTGTHPPIKQRLYRVSKAEGDVIEAEIQTYLELKFIRPSMSPCPFL
;
A
#
# COMPACT_ATOMS: atom_id res chain seq x y z
N PHE A 1 -15.47 15.51 20.19
CA PHE A 1 -16.33 14.43 20.70
C PHE A 1 -16.85 14.80 22.09
N SER A 2 -17.97 15.51 22.22
CA SER A 2 -18.50 15.92 23.54
C SER A 2 -19.97 15.53 23.75
N SER A 3 -20.35 14.33 23.33
CA SER A 3 -21.69 13.79 23.59
C SER A 3 -21.70 12.26 23.68
N SER A 4 -20.73 11.67 24.39
CA SER A 4 -20.70 10.22 24.64
C SER A 4 -21.45 9.90 25.94
N LYS A 5 -22.45 9.02 25.86
CA LYS A 5 -23.22 8.45 27.00
C LYS A 5 -22.38 7.52 27.92
N LEU A 6 -21.06 7.71 27.94
CA LEU A 6 -20.10 6.81 28.58
C LEU A 6 -19.52 7.51 29.81
N SER A 7 -19.50 6.80 30.94
CA SER A 7 -18.83 7.26 32.15
C SER A 7 -17.33 7.44 31.93
N GLU A 8 -16.66 8.21 32.78
CA GLU A 8 -15.21 8.45 32.69
C GLU A 8 -14.41 7.14 32.71
N GLU A 9 -14.84 6.16 33.52
CA GLU A 9 -14.25 4.82 33.58
C GLU A 9 -14.41 4.03 32.28
N GLN A 10 -15.58 4.13 31.64
CA GLN A 10 -15.81 3.47 30.34
C GLN A 10 -14.97 4.11 29.23
N GLN A 11 -14.77 5.43 29.30
CA GLN A 11 -13.91 6.13 28.35
C GLN A 11 -12.43 5.76 28.52
N SER A 12 -11.95 5.57 29.75
CA SER A 12 -10.57 5.14 29.99
C SER A 12 -10.34 3.72 29.51
N LEU A 13 -11.26 2.79 29.79
CA LEU A 13 -11.23 1.41 29.30
C LEU A 13 -11.25 1.35 27.77
N MET A 14 -12.10 2.13 27.12
CA MET A 14 -12.18 2.18 25.65
C MET A 14 -10.87 2.70 25.05
N ARG A 15 -10.26 3.75 25.63
CA ARG A 15 -8.96 4.27 25.17
C ARG A 15 -7.85 3.24 25.32
N ALA A 16 -7.77 2.59 26.47
CA ALA A 16 -6.78 1.54 26.72
C ALA A 16 -6.92 0.36 25.73
N LEU A 17 -8.16 -0.02 25.40
CA LEU A 17 -8.43 -1.05 24.39
C LEU A 17 -7.98 -0.61 22.99
N LEU A 18 -8.32 0.62 22.57
CA LEU A 18 -7.90 1.14 21.27
C LEU A 18 -6.37 1.27 21.17
N GLU A 19 -5.70 1.69 22.25
CA GLU A 19 -4.24 1.71 22.34
C GLU A 19 -3.64 0.31 22.25
N SER A 20 -4.25 -0.70 22.90
CA SER A 20 -3.78 -2.10 22.82
C SER A 20 -3.88 -2.71 21.42
N PHE A 21 -4.78 -2.17 20.60
CA PHE A 21 -5.04 -2.62 19.24
C PHE A 21 -4.55 -1.63 18.18
N ARG A 22 -3.73 -0.66 18.58
CA ARG A 22 -3.22 0.40 17.71
C ARG A 22 -2.54 -0.15 16.45
N ASP A 23 -1.83 -1.27 16.60
CA ASP A 23 -1.13 -1.95 15.51
C ASP A 23 -2.06 -2.59 14.46
N MET A 24 -3.34 -2.80 14.78
CA MET A 24 -4.34 -3.28 13.82
C MET A 24 -4.99 -2.13 13.04
N PHE A 25 -4.83 -0.88 13.49
CA PHE A 25 -5.38 0.29 12.83
C PHE A 25 -4.32 0.93 11.93
N VAL A 26 -4.69 1.11 10.68
CA VAL A 26 -3.87 1.81 9.69
C VAL A 26 -4.10 3.31 9.88
N GLU A 27 -3.16 4.00 10.53
CA GLU A 27 -3.25 5.45 10.78
C GLU A 27 -3.09 6.28 9.50
N THR A 28 -2.35 5.77 8.51
CA THR A 28 -2.16 6.39 7.19
C THR A 28 -2.30 5.33 6.10
N SER A 29 -2.93 5.65 4.96
CA SER A 29 -3.13 4.72 3.83
C SER A 29 -1.84 4.10 3.26
N MET A 30 -0.68 4.54 3.75
CA MET A 30 0.66 4.13 3.34
C MET A 30 1.31 3.05 4.23
N THR A 31 0.63 2.59 5.30
CA THR A 31 1.03 1.38 6.03
C THR A 31 0.08 0.22 5.72
N PRO A 32 0.23 -0.47 4.58
CA PRO A 32 -0.45 -1.72 4.35
C PRO A 32 0.16 -2.83 5.21
N ALA A 33 -0.68 -3.73 5.69
CA ALA A 33 -0.28 -4.98 6.32
C ALA A 33 0.40 -5.88 5.27
N ARG A 34 1.71 -5.70 5.08
CA ARG A 34 2.51 -6.65 4.32
C ARG A 34 2.76 -7.87 5.19
N THR A 35 2.32 -9.02 4.70
CA THR A 35 2.52 -10.30 5.37
C THR A 35 3.58 -11.07 4.61
N ASP A 36 4.79 -11.21 5.18
CA ASP A 36 5.88 -11.98 4.56
C ASP A 36 5.70 -13.51 4.73
N LEU A 37 4.51 -13.98 5.17
CA LEU A 37 4.24 -15.39 5.43
C LEU A 37 4.15 -16.24 4.15
N MET A 38 3.90 -15.64 2.99
CA MET A 38 3.62 -16.39 1.77
C MET A 38 4.10 -15.66 0.52
N GLU A 39 4.82 -16.37 -0.34
CA GLU A 39 5.23 -15.92 -1.66
C GLU A 39 4.34 -16.60 -2.72
N PHE A 40 3.82 -15.82 -3.66
CA PHE A 40 3.00 -16.32 -4.74
C PHE A 40 3.83 -16.51 -6.01
N SER A 41 3.74 -17.69 -6.62
CA SER A 41 4.24 -17.94 -7.98
C SER A 41 3.08 -17.95 -8.97
N ILE A 42 3.25 -17.24 -10.08
CA ILE A 42 2.25 -17.18 -11.15
C ILE A 42 2.73 -18.08 -12.29
N ASP A 43 2.02 -19.17 -12.55
CA ASP A 43 2.28 -20.04 -13.69
C ASP A 43 1.64 -19.44 -14.96
N THR A 44 2.48 -19.08 -15.93
CA THR A 44 2.06 -18.53 -17.23
C THR A 44 2.02 -19.60 -18.33
N GLY A 45 2.29 -20.87 -17.98
CA GLY A 45 2.30 -21.99 -18.91
C GLY A 45 3.31 -21.80 -20.04
N THR A 46 2.84 -21.90 -21.28
CA THR A 46 3.66 -21.76 -22.49
C THR A 46 3.56 -20.38 -23.14
N HIS A 47 2.88 -19.43 -22.49
CA HIS A 47 2.66 -18.10 -23.08
C HIS A 47 3.95 -17.27 -23.08
N PRO A 48 4.35 -16.70 -24.23
CA PRO A 48 5.53 -15.87 -24.30
C PRO A 48 5.30 -14.50 -23.63
N PRO A 49 6.36 -13.84 -23.14
CA PRO A 49 6.33 -12.47 -22.64
C PRO A 49 5.66 -11.48 -23.62
N ILE A 50 4.74 -10.65 -23.12
CA ILE A 50 4.08 -9.61 -23.91
C ILE A 50 4.78 -8.28 -23.69
N LYS A 51 5.30 -7.68 -24.79
CA LYS A 51 5.94 -6.37 -24.79
C LYS A 51 4.98 -5.30 -25.29
N GLN A 52 4.23 -4.68 -24.39
CA GLN A 52 3.32 -3.60 -24.73
C GLN A 52 4.05 -2.24 -24.71
N ARG A 53 3.70 -1.35 -25.64
CA ARG A 53 4.19 0.04 -25.61
C ARG A 53 3.47 0.81 -24.50
N LEU A 54 4.24 1.55 -23.71
CA LEU A 54 3.71 2.47 -22.72
C LEU A 54 2.90 3.57 -23.41
N TYR A 55 1.79 3.94 -22.79
CA TYR A 55 0.99 5.06 -23.26
C TYR A 55 1.69 6.38 -22.91
N ARG A 56 1.39 7.42 -23.68
CA ARG A 56 1.92 8.77 -23.41
C ARG A 56 1.05 9.42 -22.34
N VAL A 57 1.70 9.91 -21.28
CA VAL A 57 1.09 10.76 -20.25
C VAL A 57 1.38 12.23 -20.53
N SER A 58 0.49 13.12 -20.08
CA SER A 58 0.80 14.54 -20.06
C SER A 58 1.86 14.85 -18.99
N LYS A 59 2.50 16.02 -19.07
CA LYS A 59 3.52 16.42 -18.09
C LYS A 59 2.96 16.49 -16.67
N ALA A 60 1.79 17.10 -16.49
CA ALA A 60 1.17 17.26 -15.17
C ALA A 60 0.79 15.91 -14.55
N GLU A 61 0.29 14.97 -15.35
CA GLU A 61 0.01 13.61 -14.89
C GLU A 61 1.31 12.86 -14.56
N GLY A 62 2.35 13.03 -15.39
CA GLY A 62 3.67 12.43 -15.15
C GLY A 62 4.28 12.86 -13.81
N ASP A 63 4.21 14.14 -13.47
CA ASP A 63 4.74 14.67 -12.21
C ASP A 63 4.02 14.06 -10.98
N VAL A 64 2.69 13.85 -11.08
CA VAL A 64 1.90 13.19 -10.03
C VAL A 64 2.25 11.71 -9.91
N ILE A 65 2.35 11.02 -11.05
CA ILE A 65 2.70 9.60 -11.11
C ILE A 65 4.10 9.37 -10.52
N GLU A 66 5.07 10.23 -10.84
CA GLU A 66 6.44 10.11 -10.31
C GLU A 66 6.50 10.30 -8.80
N ALA A 67 5.76 11.27 -8.25
CA ALA A 67 5.68 11.48 -6.81
C ALA A 67 5.07 10.27 -6.06
N GLU A 68 4.05 9.64 -6.67
CA GLU A 68 3.44 8.44 -6.13
C GLU A 68 4.40 7.24 -6.22
N ILE A 69 5.04 7.01 -7.37
CA ILE A 69 6.07 5.96 -7.56
C ILE A 69 7.20 6.10 -6.53
N GLN A 70 7.68 7.32 -6.28
CA GLN A 70 8.73 7.56 -5.30
C GLN A 70 8.31 7.11 -3.88
N THR A 71 7.06 7.38 -3.51
CA THR A 71 6.49 6.90 -2.25
C THR A 71 6.48 5.37 -2.17
N TYR A 72 6.07 4.69 -3.26
CA TYR A 72 6.07 3.22 -3.33
C TYR A 72 7.49 2.60 -3.31
N LEU A 73 8.48 3.31 -3.86
CA LEU A 73 9.90 2.91 -3.80
C LEU A 73 10.46 3.03 -2.39
N GLU A 74 10.15 4.12 -1.68
CA GLU A 74 10.56 4.33 -0.29
C GLU A 74 9.96 3.28 0.65
N LEU A 75 8.69 2.92 0.43
CA LEU A 75 7.99 1.85 1.14
C LEU A 75 8.46 0.43 0.74
N LYS A 76 9.34 0.31 -0.26
CA LYS A 76 9.88 -0.95 -0.81
C LYS A 76 8.80 -1.93 -1.30
N PHE A 77 7.68 -1.39 -1.78
CA PHE A 77 6.64 -2.19 -2.45
C PHE A 77 7.03 -2.54 -3.87
N ILE A 78 7.73 -1.63 -4.55
CA ILE A 78 8.26 -1.83 -5.90
C ILE A 78 9.79 -1.73 -5.90
N ARG A 79 10.40 -2.31 -6.94
CA ARG A 79 11.85 -2.24 -7.17
C ARG A 79 12.11 -2.09 -8.67
N PRO A 80 13.21 -1.43 -9.07
CA PRO A 80 13.67 -1.46 -10.45
C PRO A 80 13.92 -2.91 -10.89
N SER A 81 13.48 -3.27 -12.10
CA SER A 81 13.72 -4.59 -12.68
C SER A 81 13.89 -4.51 -14.19
N MET A 82 14.69 -5.41 -14.76
CA MET A 82 14.84 -5.56 -16.20
C MET A 82 14.12 -6.83 -16.63
N SER A 83 12.82 -6.72 -16.91
CA SER A 83 11.96 -7.85 -17.30
C SER A 83 11.75 -7.91 -18.81
N PRO A 84 11.52 -9.11 -19.38
CA PRO A 84 11.10 -9.25 -20.77
C PRO A 84 9.68 -8.73 -21.03
N CYS A 85 8.86 -8.57 -19.99
CA CYS A 85 7.56 -7.89 -20.00
C CYS A 85 7.71 -6.49 -19.37
N PRO A 86 7.90 -5.42 -20.15
CA PRO A 86 8.01 -4.07 -19.62
C PRO A 86 6.70 -3.65 -18.97
N PHE A 87 6.77 -3.24 -17.71
CA PHE A 87 5.73 -2.53 -16.99
C PHE A 87 6.39 -1.28 -16.40
N LEU A 88 5.98 -0.12 -16.92
CA LEU A 88 6.52 1.23 -16.67
C LEU A 88 7.93 1.49 -17.21
#